data_AF-A0A1J1LMX1-F1
#
_entry.id   AF-A0A1J1LMX1-F1
#
_cell.length_a   1.000
_cell.length_b   1.000
_cell.length_c   1.000
_cell.angle_alpha   90.00
_cell.angle_beta   90.00
_cell.angle_gamma   90.00
#
_symmetry.space_group_name_H-M   'P 1'
#
loop_
_entity.id
_entity.type
_entity.pdbx_description
1 polymer ?
#
loop_
_entity_poly.entity_id
_entity_poly.type
_entity_poly.pdbx_seq_one_letter_code
_entity_poly.pdbx_strand_id
1 'polypeptide(L)'
;MSKILEIPLEICWEPQAACDCNFDDLYERVTENNVKFISVAELNSIDNPSQVIYINKMKHKNYFYETYLKDKVEQKDFDQEYVRFMRQLKVKPHLLLKINEFTQNFMPHDDILGVHIRRTDHVNYIRSNYPESVFSSDAKFISAIGKEIFKGYSKIFLATDNQLTKDMIFQNFPDLVISYCQDFNDNYQQKIDKNNQRHTTVEDALIDLYLLSKCKKIIGSYGSSFSEYAALLGKIPLIYP
;
A
#
# COMPACT_ATOMS: atom_id res chain seq x y z
N MET A 1 4.93 13.61 -13.74
CA MET A 1 5.57 13.71 -15.07
C MET A 1 4.61 14.23 -16.12
N SER A 2 3.55 13.49 -16.47
CA SER A 2 2.67 13.83 -17.58
C SER A 2 2.15 15.27 -17.56
N LYS A 3 1.69 15.74 -16.39
CA LYS A 3 1.26 17.12 -16.21
C LYS A 3 2.40 18.14 -16.22
N ILE A 4 3.53 17.82 -15.58
CA ILE A 4 4.70 18.72 -15.45
C ILE A 4 5.40 18.93 -16.80
N LEU A 5 5.52 17.86 -17.59
CA LEU A 5 6.22 17.86 -18.87
C LEU A 5 5.27 17.95 -20.07
N GLU A 6 3.96 18.07 -19.83
CA GLU A 6 2.92 18.11 -20.87
C GLU A 6 2.95 16.91 -21.84
N ILE A 7 3.28 15.72 -21.32
CA ILE A 7 3.34 14.46 -22.09
C ILE A 7 2.13 13.59 -21.70
N PRO A 8 1.41 12.95 -22.63
CA PRO A 8 0.33 12.02 -22.28
C PRO A 8 0.78 10.89 -21.35
N LEU A 9 -0.04 10.53 -20.35
CA LEU A 9 0.14 9.33 -19.53
C LEU A 9 -0.84 8.25 -20.00
N GLU A 10 -0.30 7.16 -20.52
CA GLU A 10 -1.08 5.97 -20.85
C GLU A 10 -0.87 4.90 -19.76
N ILE A 11 -1.97 4.43 -19.17
CA ILE A 11 -1.98 3.44 -18.11
C ILE A 11 -2.54 2.14 -18.66
N CYS A 12 -1.70 1.11 -18.72
CA CYS A 12 -2.11 -0.26 -18.97
C CYS A 12 -2.13 -1.01 -17.64
N TRP A 13 -3.32 -1.40 -17.17
CA TRP A 13 -3.48 -2.25 -15.99
C TRP A 13 -3.86 -3.66 -16.43
N GLU A 14 -3.03 -4.63 -16.10
CA GLU A 14 -3.26 -6.04 -16.40
C GLU A 14 -3.28 -6.82 -15.09
N PRO A 15 -4.32 -7.65 -14.83
CA PRO A 15 -4.32 -8.58 -13.70
C PRO A 15 -3.08 -9.49 -13.74
N GLN A 16 -2.43 -9.66 -12.59
CA GLN A 16 -1.25 -10.51 -12.42
C GLN A 16 -1.45 -11.41 -11.20
N ALA A 17 -0.68 -12.48 -11.05
CA ALA A 17 -0.82 -13.41 -9.92
C ALA A 17 -0.81 -12.73 -8.54
N ALA A 18 -0.03 -11.66 -8.36
CA ALA A 18 0.02 -10.90 -7.11
C ALA A 18 -1.09 -9.84 -6.96
N CYS A 19 -1.78 -9.49 -8.06
CA CYS A 19 -2.81 -8.45 -8.14
C CYS A 19 -3.85 -8.87 -9.20
N ASP A 20 -4.63 -9.89 -8.87
CA ASP A 20 -5.56 -10.55 -9.80
C ASP A 20 -6.93 -9.85 -9.81
N CYS A 21 -6.93 -8.58 -10.19
CA CYS A 21 -8.15 -7.79 -10.38
C CYS A 21 -7.93 -6.70 -11.42
N ASN A 22 -8.99 -6.19 -12.01
CA ASN A 22 -8.95 -5.04 -12.90
C ASN A 22 -8.90 -3.74 -12.10
N PHE A 23 -8.35 -2.68 -12.70
CA PHE A 23 -8.40 -1.35 -12.10
C PHE A 23 -9.83 -0.91 -11.77
N ASP A 24 -10.76 -1.20 -12.69
CA ASP A 24 -12.17 -0.82 -12.57
C ASP A 24 -12.93 -1.62 -11.49
N ASP A 25 -12.32 -2.66 -10.91
CA ASP A 25 -12.90 -3.36 -9.76
C ASP A 25 -12.65 -2.55 -8.46
N LEU A 26 -11.56 -1.79 -8.40
CA LEU A 26 -11.09 -1.08 -7.21
C LEU A 26 -11.38 0.42 -7.25
N TYR A 27 -11.21 1.04 -8.43
CA TYR A 27 -11.20 2.50 -8.60
C TYR A 27 -12.10 2.97 -9.74
N GLU A 28 -12.51 4.23 -9.69
CA GLU A 28 -12.98 4.97 -10.85
C GLU A 28 -11.78 5.47 -11.66
N ARG A 29 -11.89 5.41 -13.00
CA ARG A 29 -10.85 5.93 -13.88
C ARG A 29 -10.67 7.44 -13.68
N VAL A 30 -9.41 7.85 -13.65
CA VAL A 30 -9.02 9.26 -13.61
C VAL A 30 -9.51 9.95 -14.89
N THR A 31 -10.14 11.11 -14.75
CA THR A 31 -10.73 11.89 -15.86
C THR A 31 -9.86 13.07 -16.30
N GLU A 32 -8.57 13.09 -15.95
CA GLU A 32 -7.65 14.12 -16.41
C GLU A 32 -7.41 13.96 -17.92
N ASN A 33 -7.54 15.05 -18.69
CA ASN A 33 -7.49 14.99 -20.16
C ASN A 33 -6.20 14.38 -20.74
N ASN A 34 -5.10 14.45 -19.99
CA ASN A 34 -3.79 13.93 -20.35
C ASN A 34 -3.54 12.49 -19.84
N VAL A 35 -4.55 11.83 -19.28
CA VAL A 35 -4.48 10.46 -18.77
C VAL A 35 -5.43 9.57 -19.55
N LYS A 36 -4.89 8.51 -20.16
CA LYS A 36 -5.64 7.51 -20.91
C LYS A 36 -5.41 6.13 -20.33
N PHE A 37 -6.46 5.35 -20.14
CA PHE A 37 -6.34 3.92 -19.87
C PHE A 37 -6.35 3.17 -21.20
N ILE A 38 -5.39 2.28 -21.40
CA ILE A 38 -5.23 1.48 -22.63
C ILE A 38 -5.22 -0.01 -22.31
N SER A 39 -5.64 -0.81 -23.28
CA SER A 39 -5.54 -2.28 -23.24
C SER A 39 -4.15 -2.77 -23.60
N VAL A 40 -3.86 -4.05 -23.28
CA VAL A 40 -2.62 -4.72 -23.71
C VAL A 40 -2.51 -4.77 -25.24
N ALA A 41 -3.64 -4.94 -25.94
CA ALA A 41 -3.67 -4.92 -27.40
C ALA A 41 -3.28 -3.55 -27.97
N GLU A 42 -3.81 -2.46 -27.39
CA GLU A 42 -3.42 -1.10 -27.75
C GLU A 42 -1.93 -0.87 -27.46
N LEU A 43 -1.44 -1.28 -26.27
CA LEU A 43 -0.03 -1.17 -25.90
C LEU A 43 0.90 -1.86 -26.91
N ASN A 44 0.53 -3.06 -27.38
CA ASN A 44 1.30 -3.81 -28.36
C ASN A 44 1.22 -3.24 -29.78
N SER A 45 0.27 -2.36 -30.05
CA SER A 45 0.07 -1.70 -31.35
C SER A 45 0.73 -0.32 -31.47
N ILE A 46 1.42 0.15 -30.41
CA ILE A 46 2.07 1.46 -30.42
C ILE A 46 3.27 1.44 -31.37
N ASP A 47 3.07 2.06 -32.54
CA ASP A 47 4.13 2.30 -33.52
C ASP A 47 5.09 3.41 -33.05
N ASN A 48 6.38 3.30 -33.36
CA ASN A 48 7.49 4.20 -32.97
C ASN A 48 7.88 4.21 -31.48
N PRO A 49 8.65 3.19 -31.01
CA PRO A 49 9.13 3.12 -29.63
C PRO A 49 10.11 4.25 -29.25
N SER A 50 10.70 4.97 -30.20
CA SER A 50 11.64 6.07 -29.95
C SER A 50 10.99 7.32 -29.34
N GLN A 51 9.66 7.44 -29.41
CA GLN A 51 8.90 8.57 -28.84
C GLN A 51 8.16 8.21 -27.54
N VAL A 52 8.28 6.98 -27.06
CA VAL A 52 7.52 6.46 -25.93
C VAL A 52 8.46 5.96 -24.83
N ILE A 53 8.22 6.39 -23.60
CA ILE A 53 8.94 5.89 -22.42
C ILE A 53 8.13 4.74 -21.82
N TYR A 54 8.56 3.51 -22.09
CA TYR A 54 7.94 2.32 -21.52
C TYR A 54 8.45 2.04 -20.12
N ILE A 55 7.53 1.91 -19.18
CA ILE A 55 7.84 1.65 -17.76
C ILE A 55 7.01 0.46 -17.30
N ASN A 56 7.62 -0.71 -17.34
CA ASN A 56 7.00 -1.96 -16.91
C ASN A 56 7.59 -2.52 -15.60
N LYS A 57 8.64 -1.88 -15.06
CA LYS A 57 9.30 -2.28 -13.80
C LYS A 57 9.80 -1.06 -13.05
N MET A 58 9.50 -0.98 -11.76
CA MET A 58 10.14 -0.06 -10.82
C MET A 58 11.14 -0.82 -9.96
N LYS A 59 12.41 -0.42 -9.97
CA LYS A 59 13.47 -1.05 -9.17
C LYS A 59 13.40 -0.65 -7.70
N HIS A 60 13.11 0.62 -7.46
CA HIS A 60 12.95 1.25 -6.15
C HIS A 60 12.07 2.48 -6.29
N LYS A 61 11.63 3.05 -5.15
CA LYS A 61 10.70 4.18 -5.08
C LYS A 61 11.07 5.35 -6.00
N ASN A 62 12.33 5.77 -5.98
CA ASN A 62 12.80 6.94 -6.72
C ASN A 62 13.33 6.62 -8.11
N TYR A 63 13.32 5.34 -8.53
CA TYR A 63 13.91 4.89 -9.79
C TYR A 63 13.44 5.74 -10.97
N PHE A 64 12.14 5.99 -11.05
CA PHE A 64 11.55 6.75 -12.14
C PHE A 64 12.04 8.20 -12.17
N TYR A 65 12.02 8.88 -11.02
CA TYR A 65 12.51 10.25 -10.92
C TYR A 65 14.00 10.34 -11.29
N GLU A 66 14.82 9.50 -10.67
CA GLU A 66 16.28 9.49 -10.86
C GLU A 66 16.69 9.17 -12.30
N THR A 67 15.91 8.33 -12.99
CA THR A 67 16.22 7.89 -14.35
C THR A 67 15.75 8.88 -15.40
N TYR A 68 14.59 9.50 -15.21
CA TYR A 68 13.91 10.24 -16.30
C TYR A 68 13.67 11.72 -16.02
N LEU A 69 13.69 12.15 -14.75
CA LEU A 69 13.19 13.48 -14.35
C LEU A 69 14.19 14.34 -13.59
N LYS A 70 15.19 13.78 -12.93
CA LYS A 70 16.10 14.52 -12.03
C LYS A 70 16.77 15.75 -12.65
N ASP A 71 17.01 15.73 -13.96
CA ASP A 71 17.69 16.81 -14.69
C ASP A 71 16.67 17.82 -15.30
N LYS A 72 15.37 17.60 -15.10
CA LYS A 72 14.27 18.35 -15.72
C LYS A 72 13.27 18.92 -14.73
N VAL A 73 13.12 18.28 -13.57
CA VAL A 73 12.09 18.58 -12.57
C VAL A 73 12.73 18.47 -11.20
N GLU A 74 12.50 19.46 -10.34
CA GLU A 74 12.92 19.40 -8.94
C GLU A 74 12.19 18.28 -8.19
N GLN A 75 12.89 17.57 -7.30
CA GLN A 75 12.33 16.43 -6.54
C GLN A 75 11.04 16.82 -5.82
N LYS A 76 11.02 18.01 -5.23
CA LYS A 76 9.87 18.54 -4.50
C LYS A 76 8.63 18.65 -5.38
N ASP A 77 8.77 19.12 -6.61
CA ASP A 77 7.64 19.30 -7.53
C ASP A 77 7.14 17.94 -8.03
N PHE A 78 8.06 17.00 -8.28
CA PHE A 78 7.69 15.62 -8.58
C PHE A 78 6.91 14.97 -7.44
N ASP A 79 7.37 15.09 -6.20
CA ASP A 79 6.72 14.51 -5.03
C ASP A 79 5.32 15.11 -4.81
N GLN A 80 5.17 16.42 -4.97
CA GLN A 80 3.87 17.09 -4.87
C GLN A 80 2.88 16.59 -5.92
N GLU A 81 3.31 16.49 -7.18
CA GLU A 81 2.45 16.00 -8.26
C GLU A 81 2.15 14.50 -8.13
N TYR A 82 3.10 13.70 -7.65
CA TYR A 82 2.86 12.29 -7.32
C TYR A 82 1.77 12.16 -6.25
N VAL A 83 1.90 12.89 -5.14
CA VAL A 83 0.89 12.90 -4.06
C VAL A 83 -0.46 13.37 -4.57
N ARG A 84 -0.50 14.45 -5.36
CA ARG A 84 -1.73 14.99 -5.96
C ARG A 84 -2.42 13.94 -6.83
N PHE A 85 -1.67 13.31 -7.73
CA PHE A 85 -2.17 12.28 -8.65
C PHE A 85 -2.72 11.08 -7.87
N MET A 86 -1.96 10.54 -6.91
CA MET A 86 -2.42 9.36 -6.17
C MET A 86 -3.71 9.63 -5.36
N ARG A 87 -3.85 10.83 -4.80
CA ARG A 87 -5.04 11.21 -4.02
C ARG A 87 -6.29 11.49 -4.86
N GLN A 88 -6.15 11.56 -6.18
CA GLN A 88 -7.30 11.74 -7.07
C GLN A 88 -7.99 10.42 -7.40
N LEU A 89 -7.35 9.29 -7.10
CA LEU A 89 -7.94 7.97 -7.28
C LEU A 89 -9.17 7.83 -6.38
N LYS A 90 -10.32 7.54 -7.00
CA LYS A 90 -11.59 7.40 -6.29
C LYS A 90 -11.91 5.92 -6.12
N VAL A 91 -11.94 5.46 -4.88
CA VAL A 91 -12.32 4.08 -4.55
C VAL A 91 -13.77 3.82 -4.97
N LYS A 92 -14.06 2.61 -5.47
CA LYS A 92 -15.43 2.24 -5.85
C LYS A 92 -16.41 2.37 -4.68
N PRO A 93 -17.67 2.76 -4.93
CA PRO A 93 -18.66 3.00 -3.86
C PRO A 93 -18.82 1.83 -2.89
N HIS A 94 -18.85 0.59 -3.38
CA HIS A 94 -19.04 -0.59 -2.52
C HIS A 94 -17.86 -0.84 -1.57
N LEU A 95 -16.61 -0.56 -1.99
CA LEU A 95 -15.43 -0.65 -1.12
C LEU A 95 -15.38 0.51 -0.14
N LEU A 96 -15.76 1.71 -0.59
CA LEU A 96 -15.85 2.89 0.27
C LEU A 96 -16.89 2.69 1.39
N LEU A 97 -18.01 2.02 1.09
CA LEU A 97 -18.99 1.62 2.10
C LEU A 97 -18.37 0.70 3.16
N LYS A 98 -17.68 -0.37 2.76
CA LYS A 98 -16.97 -1.28 3.69
C LYS A 98 -15.97 -0.53 4.58
N ILE A 99 -15.18 0.38 3.99
CA ILE A 99 -14.21 1.22 4.71
C ILE A 99 -14.92 2.10 5.73
N ASN A 100 -16.00 2.77 5.33
CA ASN A 100 -16.74 3.69 6.19
C ASN A 100 -17.45 2.96 7.33
N GLU A 101 -18.10 1.83 7.05
CA GLU A 101 -18.75 0.98 8.06
C GLU A 101 -17.74 0.52 9.12
N PHE A 102 -16.58 0.00 8.68
CA PHE A 102 -15.54 -0.41 9.62
C PHE A 102 -15.02 0.78 10.44
N THR A 103 -14.78 1.93 9.78
CA THR A 103 -14.31 3.14 10.47
C THR A 103 -15.31 3.57 11.54
N GLN A 104 -16.59 3.62 11.23
CA GLN A 104 -17.63 4.06 12.16
C GLN A 104 -17.81 3.10 13.35
N ASN A 105 -17.70 1.80 13.11
CA ASN A 105 -17.95 0.78 14.13
C ASN A 105 -16.74 0.53 15.04
N PHE A 106 -15.52 0.64 14.50
CA PHE A 106 -14.31 0.20 15.19
C PHE A 106 -13.23 1.27 15.33
N MET A 107 -13.34 2.39 14.60
CA MET A 107 -12.35 3.47 14.63
C MET A 107 -12.94 4.84 15.03
N PRO A 108 -13.60 4.96 16.20
CA PRO A 108 -14.36 6.15 16.57
C PRO A 108 -13.50 7.36 17.03
N HIS A 109 -12.18 7.20 17.17
CA HIS A 109 -11.30 8.20 17.78
C HIS A 109 -10.07 8.52 16.93
N ASP A 110 -9.57 9.76 17.05
CA ASP A 110 -8.41 10.26 16.30
C ASP A 110 -7.05 9.78 16.85
N ASP A 111 -7.02 8.89 17.84
CA ASP A 111 -5.81 8.42 18.53
C ASP A 111 -5.49 6.95 18.27
N ILE A 112 -5.91 6.43 17.10
CA ILE A 112 -5.61 5.06 16.68
C ILE A 112 -4.23 4.99 16.04
N LEU A 113 -3.44 4.03 16.51
CA LEU A 113 -2.12 3.72 15.95
C LEU A 113 -2.29 2.72 14.80
N GLY A 114 -1.90 3.09 13.59
CA GLY A 114 -1.79 2.17 12.48
C GLY A 114 -0.53 1.32 12.61
N VAL A 115 -0.63 0.01 12.44
CA VAL A 115 0.49 -0.91 12.45
C VAL A 115 0.41 -1.77 11.20
N HIS A 116 1.43 -1.69 10.36
CA HIS A 116 1.52 -2.48 9.13
C HIS A 116 2.74 -3.41 9.17
N ILE A 117 2.47 -4.71 9.25
CA ILE A 117 3.50 -5.75 9.33
C ILE A 117 3.41 -6.68 8.11
N ARG A 118 4.32 -6.49 7.15
CA ARG A 118 4.47 -7.34 5.96
C ARG A 118 5.52 -8.42 6.24
N ARG A 119 5.16 -9.68 6.04
CA ARG A 119 6.06 -10.83 6.21
C ARG A 119 6.27 -11.54 4.89
N THR A 120 5.46 -12.55 4.55
CA THR A 120 5.48 -13.38 3.32
C THR A 120 6.76 -13.28 2.46
N ASP A 121 6.63 -12.83 1.21
CA ASP A 121 7.71 -12.55 0.24
C ASP A 121 8.67 -11.44 0.69
N HIS A 122 8.20 -10.52 1.54
CA HIS A 122 8.97 -9.36 2.00
C HIS A 122 10.17 -9.73 2.87
N VAL A 123 10.07 -10.78 3.70
CA VAL A 123 11.19 -11.25 4.52
C VAL A 123 12.38 -11.63 3.64
N ASN A 124 12.12 -12.37 2.55
CA ASN A 124 13.16 -12.77 1.61
C ASN A 124 13.72 -11.56 0.85
N TYR A 125 12.84 -10.66 0.38
CA TYR A 125 13.26 -9.43 -0.29
C TYR A 125 14.19 -8.59 0.60
N ILE A 126 13.82 -8.34 1.87
CA ILE A 126 14.65 -7.54 2.78
C ILE A 126 15.98 -8.22 3.05
N ARG A 127 15.97 -9.53 3.37
CA ARG A 127 17.21 -10.27 3.65
C ARG A 127 18.17 -10.31 2.46
N SER A 128 17.66 -10.34 1.24
CA SER A 128 18.49 -10.35 0.03
C SER A 128 19.00 -8.98 -0.39
N ASN A 129 18.37 -7.89 0.03
CA ASN A 129 18.67 -6.54 -0.48
C ASN A 129 19.18 -5.56 0.59
N TYR A 130 19.04 -5.86 1.88
CA TYR A 130 19.38 -4.94 2.98
C TYR A 130 20.08 -5.65 4.14
N PRO A 131 20.87 -4.91 4.95
CA PRO A 131 21.44 -5.45 6.18
C PRO A 131 20.35 -5.94 7.16
N GLU A 132 20.64 -6.98 7.93
CA GLU A 132 19.71 -7.53 8.94
C GLU A 132 19.28 -6.48 9.98
N SER A 133 20.13 -5.47 10.26
CA SER A 133 19.80 -4.36 11.15
C SER A 133 18.58 -3.55 10.69
N VAL A 134 18.27 -3.54 9.40
CA VAL A 134 17.12 -2.85 8.79
C VAL A 134 15.84 -3.69 8.90
N PHE A 135 15.96 -4.99 9.20
CA PHE A 135 14.81 -5.86 9.36
C PHE A 135 13.94 -5.44 10.55
N SER A 136 12.67 -5.17 10.28
CA SER A 136 11.64 -4.85 11.26
C SER A 136 11.12 -6.15 11.92
N SER A 137 11.90 -6.71 12.84
CA SER A 137 11.54 -7.92 13.58
C SER A 137 10.32 -7.72 14.48
N ASP A 138 9.67 -8.83 14.86
CA ASP A 138 8.51 -8.79 15.76
C ASP A 138 8.82 -8.09 17.08
N ALA A 139 10.00 -8.35 17.67
CA ALA A 139 10.45 -7.70 18.89
C ALA A 139 10.58 -6.18 18.75
N LYS A 140 11.08 -5.69 17.60
CA LYS A 140 11.14 -4.25 17.32
C LYS A 140 9.74 -3.66 17.20
N PHE A 141 8.81 -4.34 16.50
CA PHE A 141 7.42 -3.90 16.42
C PHE A 141 6.75 -3.84 17.79
N ILE A 142 6.85 -4.89 18.60
CA ILE A 142 6.29 -4.90 19.97
C ILE A 142 6.85 -3.72 20.78
N SER A 143 8.17 -3.49 20.74
CA SER A 143 8.80 -2.37 21.44
C SER A 143 8.30 -1.01 20.94
N ALA A 144 8.20 -0.82 19.63
CA ALA A 144 7.75 0.43 19.02
C ALA A 144 6.26 0.72 19.33
N ILE A 145 5.41 -0.31 19.25
CA ILE A 145 3.99 -0.21 19.62
C ILE A 145 3.86 0.16 21.09
N GLY A 146 4.55 -0.56 21.99
CA GLY A 146 4.51 -0.27 23.42
C GLY A 146 4.90 1.17 23.76
N LYS A 147 5.90 1.73 23.07
CA LYS A 147 6.28 3.15 23.22
C LYS A 147 5.19 4.12 22.79
N GLU A 148 4.45 3.82 21.72
CA GLU A 148 3.35 4.68 21.27
C GLU A 148 2.11 4.52 22.16
N ILE A 149 1.79 3.32 22.63
CA ILE A 149 0.73 3.12 23.64
C ILE A 149 1.03 3.92 24.91
N PHE A 150 2.28 3.90 25.39
CA PHE A 150 2.70 4.73 26.54
C PHE A 150 2.53 6.25 26.30
N LYS A 151 2.55 6.71 25.04
CA LYS A 151 2.28 8.11 24.66
C LYS A 151 0.79 8.45 24.56
N GLY A 152 -0.10 7.50 24.86
CA GLY A 152 -1.54 7.73 24.98
C GLY A 152 -2.37 7.34 23.77
N TYR A 153 -1.90 6.45 22.89
CA TYR A 153 -2.75 5.84 21.86
C TYR A 153 -3.65 4.78 22.50
N SER A 154 -4.98 4.87 22.29
CA SER A 154 -5.96 3.99 22.93
C SER A 154 -6.25 2.68 22.18
N LYS A 155 -5.95 2.62 20.87
CA LYS A 155 -6.20 1.45 20.01
C LYS A 155 -5.13 1.30 18.94
N ILE A 156 -5.03 0.07 18.41
CA ILE A 156 -4.13 -0.33 17.34
C ILE A 156 -4.97 -0.87 16.18
N PHE A 157 -4.87 -0.27 15.00
CA PHE A 157 -5.34 -0.90 13.77
C PHE A 157 -4.20 -1.70 13.14
N LEU A 158 -4.34 -3.02 13.09
CA LEU A 158 -3.33 -3.94 12.55
C LEU A 158 -3.72 -4.40 11.14
N ALA A 159 -2.83 -4.12 10.19
CA ALA A 159 -2.82 -4.72 8.86
C ALA A 159 -1.59 -5.62 8.74
N THR A 160 -1.81 -6.90 8.45
CA THR A 160 -0.73 -7.89 8.26
C THR A 160 -1.16 -8.99 7.30
N ASP A 161 -0.20 -9.62 6.65
CA ASP A 161 -0.41 -10.75 5.73
C ASP A 161 -0.15 -12.13 6.38
N ASN A 162 0.09 -12.15 7.69
CA ASN A 162 0.57 -13.32 8.40
C ASN A 162 -0.21 -13.56 9.71
N GLN A 163 -0.90 -14.69 9.78
CA GLN A 163 -1.70 -15.08 10.96
C GLN A 163 -0.86 -15.17 12.23
N LEU A 164 0.35 -15.76 12.19
CA LEU A 164 1.22 -15.87 13.37
C LEU A 164 1.60 -14.49 13.93
N THR A 165 1.86 -13.53 13.03
CA THR A 165 2.14 -12.13 13.40
C THR A 165 0.89 -11.49 14.01
N LYS A 166 -0.29 -11.75 13.43
CA LYS A 166 -1.55 -11.28 13.98
C LYS A 166 -1.73 -11.80 15.41
N ASP A 167 -1.67 -13.10 15.62
CA ASP A 167 -1.86 -13.74 16.93
C ASP A 167 -0.88 -13.19 17.97
N MET A 168 0.39 -13.03 17.58
CA MET A 168 1.42 -12.45 18.42
C MET A 168 1.09 -11.02 18.87
N ILE A 169 0.63 -10.15 17.96
CA ILE A 169 0.27 -8.76 18.31
C ILE A 169 -0.98 -8.73 19.21
N PHE A 170 -1.98 -9.56 18.93
CA PHE A 170 -3.17 -9.68 19.78
C PHE A 170 -2.82 -10.18 21.20
N GLN A 171 -1.87 -11.11 21.34
CA GLN A 171 -1.39 -11.60 22.63
C GLN A 171 -0.60 -10.55 23.41
N ASN A 172 0.21 -9.72 22.75
CA ASN A 172 1.01 -8.69 23.41
C ASN A 172 0.20 -7.44 23.80
N PHE A 173 -0.90 -7.16 23.07
CA PHE A 173 -1.73 -5.97 23.28
C PHE A 173 -3.23 -6.33 23.32
N PRO A 174 -3.65 -7.16 24.31
CA PRO A 174 -5.04 -7.60 24.40
C PRO A 174 -5.99 -6.40 24.52
N ASP A 175 -7.17 -6.53 23.93
CA ASP A 175 -8.24 -5.50 23.90
C ASP A 175 -7.89 -4.17 23.20
N LEU A 176 -6.64 -3.96 22.79
CA LEU A 176 -6.21 -2.75 22.08
C LEU A 176 -6.26 -2.91 20.56
N VAL A 177 -6.14 -4.14 20.06
CA VAL A 177 -5.97 -4.43 18.63
C VAL A 177 -7.30 -4.65 17.93
N ILE A 178 -7.49 -3.94 16.82
CA ILE A 178 -8.55 -4.14 15.83
C ILE A 178 -7.90 -4.44 14.48
N SER A 179 -8.55 -5.27 13.67
CA SER A 179 -8.08 -5.64 12.33
C SER A 179 -9.28 -5.91 11.43
N TYR A 180 -9.18 -5.54 10.14
CA TYR A 180 -10.27 -5.74 9.19
C TYR A 180 -10.39 -7.21 8.78
N CYS A 181 -9.30 -7.84 8.36
CA CYS A 181 -9.27 -9.28 8.08
C CYS A 181 -9.26 -10.07 9.39
N GLN A 182 -10.44 -10.54 9.82
CA GLN A 182 -10.57 -11.25 11.09
C GLN A 182 -10.08 -12.70 11.06
N ASP A 183 -10.25 -13.40 9.93
CA ASP A 183 -9.90 -14.81 9.83
C ASP A 183 -9.00 -15.10 8.63
N PHE A 184 -7.79 -15.61 8.87
CA PHE A 184 -7.04 -16.35 7.85
C PHE A 184 -7.47 -17.83 7.87
N ASN A 185 -8.78 -18.12 7.80
CA ASN A 185 -9.32 -19.46 8.00
C ASN A 185 -8.74 -20.51 7.02
N ASP A 186 -8.74 -21.79 7.41
CA ASP A 186 -8.29 -22.92 6.59
C ASP A 186 -9.04 -23.06 5.23
N ASN A 187 -10.24 -22.49 5.11
CA ASN A 187 -10.96 -22.40 3.83
C ASN A 187 -10.38 -21.34 2.88
N TYR A 188 -9.65 -20.35 3.40
CA TYR A 188 -8.79 -19.48 2.59
C TYR A 188 -7.59 -20.27 2.08
N GLN A 189 -7.00 -21.18 2.88
CA GLN A 189 -5.94 -22.10 2.40
C GLN A 189 -6.38 -23.01 1.25
N GLN A 190 -7.66 -23.39 1.19
CA GLN A 190 -8.18 -24.18 0.06
C GLN A 190 -8.35 -23.37 -1.24
N LYS A 191 -8.42 -22.04 -1.17
CA LYS A 191 -8.35 -21.12 -2.34
C LYS A 191 -6.92 -20.62 -2.60
N ILE A 192 -5.98 -20.94 -1.73
CA ILE A 192 -4.57 -20.57 -1.88
C ILE A 192 -3.90 -21.66 -2.69
N ASP A 193 -3.58 -21.34 -3.94
CA ASP A 193 -2.53 -22.07 -4.65
C ASP A 193 -1.28 -22.07 -3.79
N LYS A 194 -0.63 -23.23 -3.64
CA LYS A 194 0.63 -23.40 -2.87
C LYS A 194 1.78 -22.47 -3.33
N ASN A 195 1.58 -21.75 -4.43
CA ASN A 195 2.51 -20.78 -5.02
C ASN A 195 2.13 -19.30 -4.74
N ASN A 196 1.06 -19.02 -4.00
CA ASN A 196 0.52 -17.66 -3.91
C ASN A 196 1.25 -16.79 -2.86
N GLN A 197 1.63 -15.57 -3.24
CA GLN A 197 2.43 -14.63 -2.43
C GLN A 197 1.59 -13.82 -1.41
N ARG A 198 0.26 -14.01 -1.39
CA ARG A 198 -0.69 -13.26 -0.55
C ARG A 198 -1.74 -14.18 0.06
N HIS A 199 -2.13 -13.87 1.29
CA HIS A 199 -3.18 -14.59 2.04
C HIS A 199 -4.48 -13.77 2.18
N THR A 200 -4.57 -12.61 1.54
CA THR A 200 -5.72 -11.70 1.53
C THR A 200 -6.10 -11.33 0.09
N THR A 201 -7.36 -10.99 -0.15
CA THR A 201 -7.81 -10.52 -1.48
C THR A 201 -7.26 -9.12 -1.76
N VAL A 202 -7.26 -8.71 -3.04
CA VAL A 202 -6.85 -7.34 -3.41
C VAL A 202 -7.81 -6.30 -2.83
N GLU A 203 -9.11 -6.61 -2.75
CA GLU A 203 -10.10 -5.75 -2.08
C GLU A 203 -9.76 -5.55 -0.59
N ASP A 204 -9.49 -6.63 0.14
CA ASP A 204 -9.16 -6.54 1.56
C ASP A 204 -7.87 -5.75 1.78
N ALA A 205 -6.86 -5.96 0.93
CA ALA A 205 -5.62 -5.18 0.96
C ALA A 205 -5.87 -3.69 0.66
N LEU A 206 -6.79 -3.36 -0.25
CA LEU A 206 -7.20 -1.98 -0.48
C LEU A 206 -7.88 -1.41 0.76
N ILE A 207 -8.77 -2.16 1.40
CA ILE A 207 -9.47 -1.70 2.60
C ILE A 207 -8.48 -1.44 3.74
N ASP A 208 -7.57 -2.38 4.02
CA ASP A 208 -6.49 -2.20 5.01
C ASP A 208 -5.65 -0.95 4.73
N LEU A 209 -5.30 -0.72 3.47
CA LEU A 209 -4.52 0.46 3.06
C LEU A 209 -5.25 1.77 3.43
N TYR A 210 -6.55 1.85 3.13
CA TYR A 210 -7.34 3.04 3.43
C TYR A 210 -7.65 3.19 4.92
N LEU A 211 -7.85 2.09 5.66
CA LEU A 211 -8.01 2.13 7.11
C LEU A 211 -6.73 2.58 7.80
N LEU A 212 -5.55 2.09 7.39
CA LEU A 212 -4.26 2.61 7.85
C LEU A 212 -4.13 4.12 7.60
N SER A 213 -4.57 4.60 6.43
CA SER A 213 -4.51 6.02 6.08
C SER A 213 -5.38 6.92 6.97
N LYS A 214 -6.35 6.35 7.69
CA LYS A 214 -7.22 7.04 8.66
C LYS A 214 -6.65 7.05 10.09
N CYS A 215 -5.60 6.30 10.37
CA CYS A 215 -4.93 6.31 11.68
C CYS A 215 -4.18 7.64 11.90
N LYS A 216 -3.79 7.93 13.15
CA LYS A 216 -3.02 9.15 13.46
C LYS A 216 -1.56 9.09 13.03
N LYS A 217 -1.00 7.88 13.04
CA LYS A 217 0.39 7.54 12.73
C LYS A 217 0.45 6.08 12.30
N ILE A 218 1.43 5.75 11.45
CA ILE A 218 1.72 4.37 11.07
C ILE A 218 3.09 3.94 11.60
N ILE A 219 3.17 2.78 12.24
CA ILE A 219 4.40 1.98 12.37
C ILE A 219 4.39 0.96 11.24
N GLY A 220 5.28 1.12 10.26
CA GLY A 220 5.29 0.29 9.06
C GLY A 220 6.50 -0.64 8.96
N SER A 221 6.39 -1.61 8.07
CA SER A 221 7.52 -2.44 7.67
C SER A 221 8.46 -1.64 6.76
N TYR A 222 9.76 -1.64 7.07
CA TYR A 222 10.76 -0.98 6.25
C TYR A 222 10.75 -1.52 4.82
N GLY A 223 10.87 -0.62 3.83
CA GLY A 223 10.90 -0.97 2.41
C GLY A 223 9.57 -1.44 1.83
N SER A 224 8.48 -1.38 2.60
CA SER A 224 7.14 -1.70 2.09
C SER A 224 6.46 -0.47 1.51
N SER A 225 6.23 -0.48 0.19
CA SER A 225 5.47 0.57 -0.50
C SER A 225 4.06 0.72 0.05
N PHE A 226 3.48 -0.35 0.62
CA PHE A 226 2.15 -0.32 1.23
C PHE A 226 2.09 0.62 2.44
N SER A 227 3.09 0.54 3.36
CA SER A 227 3.19 1.44 4.51
C SER A 227 3.31 2.90 4.08
N GLU A 228 4.18 3.15 3.09
CA GLU A 228 4.45 4.48 2.57
C GLU A 228 3.23 5.07 1.88
N TYR A 229 2.52 4.25 1.11
CA TYR A 229 1.36 4.67 0.37
C TYR A 229 0.19 5.01 1.30
N ALA A 230 -0.07 4.20 2.33
CA ALA A 230 -1.07 4.51 3.35
C ALA A 230 -0.78 5.84 4.07
N ALA A 231 0.48 6.07 4.47
CA ALA A 231 0.89 7.31 5.12
C ALA A 231 0.72 8.53 4.21
N LEU A 232 1.06 8.39 2.92
CA LEU A 232 0.92 9.42 1.90
C LEU A 232 -0.56 9.77 1.63
N LEU A 233 -1.44 8.77 1.58
CA LEU A 233 -2.89 8.98 1.46
C LEU A 233 -3.43 9.77 2.66
N GLY A 234 -3.06 9.36 3.87
CA GLY A 234 -3.52 9.98 5.13
C GLY A 234 -2.91 11.35 5.43
N LYS A 235 -1.77 11.70 4.82
CA LYS A 235 -0.88 12.79 5.29
C LYS A 235 -0.46 12.60 6.75
N ILE A 236 -0.15 11.37 7.13
CA ILE A 236 0.16 11.01 8.51
C ILE A 236 1.60 10.54 8.64
N PRO A 237 2.24 10.68 9.82
CA PRO A 237 3.60 10.24 10.01
C PRO A 237 3.73 8.73 9.85
N LEU A 238 4.77 8.31 9.13
CA LEU A 238 5.25 6.93 9.08
C LEU A 238 6.55 6.83 9.87
N ILE A 239 6.60 5.89 10.80
CA ILE A 239 7.83 5.50 11.49
C ILE A 239 8.11 4.01 11.25
N TYR A 240 9.36 3.63 11.43
CA TYR A 240 9.80 2.24 11.37
C TYR A 240 10.23 1.80 12.77
N PRO A 241 10.03 0.52 13.12
CA PRO A 241 10.34 -0.02 14.45
C PRO A 241 11.83 -0.26 14.66
#